data_AF-A0A964X7F8-F1
#
_entry.id   AF-A0A964X7F8-F1
#
_cell.length_a   1.000
_cell.length_b   1.000
_cell.length_c   1.000
_cell.angle_alpha   90.00
_cell.angle_beta   90.00
_cell.angle_gamma   90.00
#
_symmetry.space_group_name_H-M   'P 1'
#
loop_
_entity.id
_entity.type
_entity.pdbx_description
1 polymer ?
#
loop_
_entity_poly.entity_id
_entity_poly.type
_entity_poly.pdbx_seq_one_letter_code
_entity_poly.pdbx_strand_id
1 'polypeptide(L)'
;SEQRDALAYLDTLSAAEDQGLLADWNAFMELLDEQFTEGDPPDEDIKLEILTMHGAKGLEWDLVVLPGLDRGTGGNNRELLYWLPFTPDTGEERVLIAPLRSAEQDDNTDLIKLIRAEQDQREAHEHQRLLYVAATRARERLVLSASLDPEKTPVQPTSGSLLADLWPTCGEDFLRALDASPEPEETSDGGDERPDQGLRRVAAGWQPRIGDRLDWRPALPPREREVEIEFNWAGVQVRRIGTVLHRLLERVGQIGIERFDEGQRRSLRERIPGLLKAMGTGSSELEAAVEPILEAFDKTLDSETGRWILSGEHRDAACELPLTGIVDGELVNAVIDRTFVDEHGTRWIIDYKSGYHAGGDLEDFLQEEAERYDVQLATYRRLFEQMGETDIRAALYLPRHDRLIVSS
;
A
#
# COMPACT_ATOMS: atom_id res chain seq x y z
N SER A 1 -13.40 5.82 -16.20
CA SER A 1 -12.85 5.39 -14.92
C SER A 1 -13.05 6.51 -13.90
N GLU A 2 -12.15 7.48 -13.73
CA GLU A 2 -12.20 8.47 -12.60
C GLU A 2 -13.54 9.20 -12.34
N GLN A 3 -14.25 9.65 -13.38
CA GLN A 3 -15.51 10.38 -13.21
C GLN A 3 -16.66 9.47 -12.73
N ARG A 4 -16.60 8.18 -13.07
CA ARG A 4 -17.58 7.17 -12.67
C ARG A 4 -17.33 6.73 -11.23
N ASP A 5 -16.07 6.57 -10.85
CA ASP A 5 -15.65 6.25 -9.49
C ASP A 5 -16.01 7.37 -8.52
N ALA A 6 -15.86 8.62 -8.97
CA ALA A 6 -16.30 9.80 -8.22
C ALA A 6 -17.81 9.82 -8.00
N LEU A 7 -18.61 9.45 -9.01
CA LEU A 7 -20.07 9.39 -8.89
C LEU A 7 -20.52 8.24 -7.99
N ALA A 8 -19.92 7.05 -8.13
CA ALA A 8 -20.21 5.90 -7.27
C ALA A 8 -19.86 6.16 -5.80
N TYR A 9 -18.74 6.86 -5.55
CA TYR A 9 -18.38 7.34 -4.22
C TYR A 9 -19.43 8.28 -3.64
N LEU A 10 -19.90 9.26 -4.43
CA LEU A 10 -20.90 10.24 -4.00
C LEU A 10 -22.27 9.61 -3.75
N ASP A 11 -22.67 8.64 -4.57
CA ASP A 11 -23.92 7.89 -4.38
C ASP A 11 -23.85 7.01 -3.12
N THR A 12 -22.72 6.34 -2.87
CA THR A 12 -22.48 5.56 -1.65
C THR A 12 -22.48 6.45 -0.41
N LEU A 13 -21.89 7.64 -0.51
CA LEU A 13 -21.89 8.64 0.57
C LEU A 13 -23.32 9.10 0.89
N SER A 14 -24.14 9.37 -0.13
CA SER A 14 -25.54 9.74 0.04
C SER A 14 -26.36 8.61 0.70
N ALA A 15 -26.15 7.36 0.27
CA ALA A 15 -26.82 6.20 0.84
C ALA A 15 -26.43 5.96 2.32
N ALA A 16 -25.16 6.20 2.66
CA ALA A 16 -24.68 6.12 4.04
C ALA A 16 -25.27 7.22 4.93
N GLU A 17 -25.49 8.42 4.40
CA GLU A 17 -26.16 9.52 5.11
C GLU A 17 -27.62 9.18 5.42
N ASP A 18 -28.37 8.68 4.42
CA ASP A 18 -29.78 8.28 4.57
C ASP A 18 -29.97 7.13 5.57
N GLN A 19 -28.98 6.24 5.67
CA GLN A 19 -28.99 5.11 6.60
C GLN A 19 -28.40 5.46 7.98
N GLY A 20 -27.89 6.68 8.18
CA GLY A 20 -27.27 7.13 9.43
C GLY A 20 -25.92 6.47 9.73
N LEU A 21 -25.27 5.88 8.72
CA LEU A 21 -24.02 5.12 8.84
C LEU A 21 -22.78 6.03 8.89
N LEU A 22 -22.89 7.32 8.55
CA LEU A 22 -21.76 8.26 8.60
C LEU A 22 -21.20 8.52 10.02
N ALA A 23 -21.98 8.21 11.06
CA ALA A 23 -21.52 8.30 12.44
C ALA A 23 -20.65 7.11 12.87
N ASP A 24 -20.74 5.98 12.16
CA ASP A 24 -19.93 4.79 12.37
C ASP A 24 -19.00 4.58 11.16
N TRP A 25 -17.77 5.07 11.31
CA TRP A 25 -16.78 5.02 10.25
C TRP A 25 -16.47 3.59 9.78
N ASN A 26 -16.57 2.59 10.67
CA ASN A 26 -16.32 1.20 10.27
C ASN A 26 -17.46 0.67 9.40
N ALA A 27 -18.71 0.96 9.77
CA ALA A 27 -19.87 0.58 8.97
C ALA A 27 -19.91 1.29 7.61
N PHE A 28 -19.47 2.56 7.56
CA PHE A 28 -19.29 3.27 6.29
C PHE A 28 -18.19 2.67 5.43
N MET A 29 -17.03 2.32 6.02
CA MET A 29 -15.94 1.67 5.28
C MET A 29 -16.33 0.28 4.78
N GLU A 30 -17.11 -0.50 5.53
CA GLU A 30 -17.68 -1.78 5.06
C GLU A 30 -18.63 -1.57 3.88
N LEU A 31 -19.54 -0.59 3.96
CA LEU A 31 -20.44 -0.24 2.85
C LEU A 31 -19.66 0.23 1.61
N LEU A 32 -18.60 1.00 1.82
CA LEU A 32 -17.73 1.49 0.76
C LEU A 32 -16.97 0.33 0.08
N ASP A 33 -16.35 -0.56 0.87
CA ASP A 33 -15.68 -1.75 0.34
C ASP A 33 -16.65 -2.68 -0.40
N GLU A 34 -17.89 -2.83 0.07
CA GLU A 34 -18.92 -3.59 -0.64
C GLU A 34 -19.26 -2.96 -2.01
N GLN A 35 -19.38 -1.62 -2.09
CA GLN A 35 -19.66 -0.90 -3.34
C GLN A 35 -18.47 -0.90 -4.32
N PHE A 36 -17.23 -0.86 -3.82
CA PHE A 36 -16.01 -0.97 -4.63
C PHE A 36 -15.66 -2.42 -5.03
N THR A 37 -16.44 -3.42 -4.61
CA THR A 37 -16.32 -4.80 -5.13
C THR A 37 -17.08 -5.04 -6.44
N GLU A 38 -17.84 -4.07 -6.96
CA GLU A 38 -18.18 -4.04 -8.37
C GLU A 38 -16.92 -3.61 -9.13
N GLY A 39 -16.17 -4.56 -9.70
CA GLY A 39 -15.09 -4.19 -10.61
C GLY A 39 -15.61 -3.31 -11.76
N ASP A 40 -14.70 -2.69 -12.49
CA ASP A 40 -15.09 -1.95 -13.68
C ASP A 40 -15.78 -2.92 -14.66
N PRO A 41 -17.02 -2.63 -15.12
CA PRO A 41 -17.64 -3.44 -16.14
C PRO A 41 -16.77 -3.37 -17.41
N PRO A 42 -16.67 -4.48 -18.14
CA PRO A 42 -15.81 -4.55 -19.31
C PRO A 42 -16.15 -3.43 -20.29
N ASP A 43 -15.13 -2.66 -20.68
CA ASP A 43 -15.24 -1.62 -21.70
C ASP A 43 -15.60 -2.28 -23.04
N GLU A 44 -16.58 -1.75 -23.77
CA GLU A 44 -17.03 -2.33 -25.05
C GLU A 44 -15.89 -2.41 -26.09
N ASP A 45 -14.84 -1.59 -25.93
CA ASP A 45 -13.64 -1.61 -26.78
C ASP A 45 -12.62 -2.70 -26.41
N ILE A 46 -12.71 -3.29 -25.21
CA ILE A 46 -11.77 -4.30 -24.71
C ILE A 46 -12.30 -5.71 -24.99
N LYS A 47 -11.66 -6.42 -25.92
CA LYS A 47 -12.07 -7.77 -26.36
C LYS A 47 -11.53 -8.91 -25.51
N LEU A 48 -10.57 -8.65 -24.62
CA LEU A 48 -9.92 -9.64 -23.77
C LEU A 48 -9.41 -8.97 -22.50
N GLU A 49 -9.79 -9.54 -21.35
CA GLU A 49 -9.30 -9.12 -20.04
C GLU A 49 -8.64 -10.30 -19.33
N ILE A 50 -7.52 -10.02 -18.65
CA ILE A 50 -6.79 -10.99 -17.85
C ILE A 50 -6.86 -10.53 -16.40
N LEU A 51 -7.58 -11.28 -15.59
CA LEU A 51 -7.84 -10.96 -14.19
C LEU A 51 -7.50 -12.15 -13.30
N THR A 52 -7.29 -11.88 -12.01
CA THR A 52 -7.27 -12.93 -11.00
C THR A 52 -8.71 -13.35 -10.66
N MET A 53 -8.90 -14.57 -10.14
CA MET A 53 -10.24 -15.03 -9.70
C MET A 53 -10.87 -14.09 -8.68
N HIS A 54 -10.07 -13.51 -7.78
CA HIS A 54 -10.53 -12.51 -6.81
C HIS A 54 -10.94 -11.21 -7.49
N GLY A 55 -10.14 -10.71 -8.44
CA GLY A 55 -10.44 -9.49 -9.18
C GLY A 55 -11.66 -9.61 -10.10
N ALA A 56 -12.12 -10.82 -10.39
CA ALA A 56 -13.32 -11.07 -11.17
C ALA A 56 -14.61 -11.04 -10.33
N LYS A 57 -14.52 -10.95 -8.99
CA LYS A 57 -15.71 -10.91 -8.12
C LYS A 57 -16.60 -9.73 -8.50
N GLY A 58 -17.91 -9.96 -8.60
CA GLY A 58 -18.88 -8.93 -8.99
C GLY A 58 -19.00 -8.71 -10.50
N LEU A 59 -18.13 -9.29 -11.33
CA LEU A 59 -18.10 -9.10 -12.78
C LEU A 59 -18.64 -10.30 -13.55
N GLU A 60 -19.01 -10.08 -14.81
CA GLU A 60 -19.48 -11.13 -15.71
C GLU A 60 -19.04 -10.87 -17.16
N TRP A 61 -18.76 -11.95 -17.90
CA TRP A 61 -18.42 -11.91 -19.33
C TRP A 61 -19.18 -12.99 -20.09
N ASP A 62 -19.45 -12.77 -21.38
CA ASP A 62 -20.11 -13.76 -22.23
C ASP A 62 -19.29 -15.07 -22.32
N LEU A 63 -17.97 -14.95 -22.34
CA LEU A 63 -17.03 -16.06 -22.34
C LEU A 63 -15.94 -15.88 -21.28
N VAL A 64 -15.76 -16.89 -20.43
CA VAL A 64 -14.67 -16.96 -19.44
C VAL A 64 -13.78 -18.16 -19.74
N VAL A 65 -12.46 -17.95 -19.76
CA VAL A 65 -11.47 -19.02 -19.88
C VAL A 65 -10.73 -19.14 -18.56
N LEU A 66 -10.76 -20.33 -17.94
CA LEU A 66 -9.96 -20.67 -16.78
C LEU A 66 -8.81 -21.59 -17.22
N PRO A 67 -7.58 -21.07 -17.33
CA PRO A 67 -6.44 -21.85 -17.76
C PRO A 67 -5.74 -22.61 -16.63
N GLY A 68 -5.33 -23.85 -16.90
CA GLY A 68 -4.40 -24.61 -16.07
C GLY A 68 -4.94 -25.03 -14.70
N LEU A 69 -6.14 -25.61 -14.66
CA LEU A 69 -6.76 -26.08 -13.41
C LEU A 69 -6.02 -27.25 -12.75
N ASP A 70 -5.09 -27.91 -13.45
CA ASP A 70 -4.23 -29.00 -12.94
C ASP A 70 -3.09 -28.52 -12.03
N ARG A 71 -2.79 -27.21 -12.06
CA ARG A 71 -1.70 -26.63 -11.29
C ARG A 71 -2.04 -26.68 -9.80
N GLY A 72 -1.14 -27.26 -9.01
CA GLY A 72 -1.24 -27.18 -7.56
C GLY A 72 -1.02 -25.76 -7.07
N THR A 73 -1.85 -25.32 -6.12
CA THR A 73 -1.51 -24.18 -5.27
C THR A 73 -0.35 -24.63 -4.37
N GLY A 74 0.72 -23.85 -4.30
CA GLY A 74 2.03 -24.33 -3.83
C GLY A 74 1.96 -25.11 -2.51
N GLY A 75 2.71 -26.22 -2.44
CA GLY A 75 2.69 -27.13 -1.29
C GLY A 75 2.97 -26.41 0.02
N ASN A 76 2.10 -26.67 1.00
CA ASN A 76 2.07 -26.10 2.34
C ASN A 76 3.50 -26.02 2.93
N ASN A 77 4.07 -24.81 2.94
CA ASN A 77 5.39 -24.57 3.50
C ASN A 77 5.30 -24.87 5.00
N ARG A 78 6.32 -25.50 5.59
CA ARG A 78 6.30 -25.78 7.03
C ARG A 78 6.37 -24.47 7.79
N GLU A 79 5.21 -23.99 8.23
CA GLU A 79 5.10 -22.79 9.07
C GLU A 79 5.88 -23.00 10.38
N LEU A 80 6.64 -21.99 10.79
CA LEU A 80 7.43 -22.02 12.04
C LEU A 80 6.55 -21.93 13.29
N LEU A 81 5.29 -21.52 13.13
CA LEU A 81 4.31 -21.34 14.18
C LEU A 81 2.93 -21.66 13.61
N TYR A 82 2.15 -22.50 14.29
CA TYR A 82 0.75 -22.78 13.91
C TYR A 82 -0.19 -21.96 14.78
N TRP A 83 -1.21 -21.36 14.18
CA TRP A 83 -2.27 -20.67 14.92
C TRP A 83 -3.65 -20.90 14.32
N LEU A 84 -4.67 -20.92 15.19
CA LEU A 84 -6.07 -21.09 14.80
C LEU A 84 -6.95 -20.12 15.60
N PRO A 85 -7.52 -19.07 14.97
CA PRO A 85 -8.53 -18.24 15.60
C PRO A 85 -9.87 -18.99 15.70
N PHE A 86 -10.53 -18.84 16.84
CA PHE A 86 -11.83 -19.42 17.14
C PHE A 86 -12.63 -18.53 18.09
N THR A 87 -13.96 -18.59 18.00
CA THR A 87 -14.87 -17.84 18.88
C THR A 87 -15.61 -18.86 19.77
N PRO A 88 -15.31 -18.94 21.08
CA PRO A 88 -16.07 -19.76 22.02
C PRO A 88 -17.48 -19.19 22.24
N ASP A 89 -18.37 -19.97 22.85
CA ASP A 89 -19.73 -19.56 23.23
C ASP A 89 -19.78 -18.30 24.13
N THR A 90 -18.64 -17.91 24.70
CA THR A 90 -18.47 -16.66 25.47
C THR A 90 -18.42 -15.41 24.59
N GLY A 91 -18.33 -15.54 23.27
CA GLY A 91 -18.38 -14.43 22.29
C GLY A 91 -17.04 -13.71 22.02
N GLU A 92 -16.04 -13.87 22.89
CA GLU A 92 -14.71 -13.28 22.69
C GLU A 92 -13.84 -14.16 21.78
N GLU A 93 -13.33 -13.60 20.68
CA GLU A 93 -12.38 -14.30 19.80
C GLU A 93 -11.09 -14.66 20.55
N ARG A 94 -10.63 -15.90 20.37
CA ARG A 94 -9.40 -16.44 20.96
C ARG A 94 -8.56 -17.14 19.90
N VAL A 95 -7.29 -17.35 20.21
CA VAL A 95 -6.34 -17.98 19.29
C VAL A 95 -5.66 -19.16 19.98
N LEU A 96 -5.70 -20.33 19.35
CA LEU A 96 -4.84 -21.45 19.70
C LEU A 96 -3.49 -21.25 19.02
N ILE A 97 -2.39 -21.40 19.75
CA ILE A 97 -1.03 -21.26 19.22
C ILE A 97 -0.23 -22.50 19.57
N ALA A 98 0.48 -23.06 18.58
CA ALA A 98 1.38 -24.18 18.78
C ALA A 98 2.74 -23.92 18.08
N PRO A 99 3.87 -23.92 18.82
CA PRO A 99 5.20 -23.77 18.23
C PRO A 99 5.58 -25.02 17.43
N LEU A 100 6.47 -24.85 16.43
CA LEU A 100 7.04 -25.99 15.71
C LEU A 100 7.81 -26.91 16.69
N ARG A 101 7.69 -28.22 16.47
CA ARG A 101 8.41 -29.25 17.24
C ARG A 101 9.93 -29.01 17.26
N SER A 102 10.59 -29.47 18.33
CA SER A 102 12.04 -29.69 18.29
C SER A 102 12.37 -30.84 17.34
N ALA A 103 13.60 -30.89 16.82
CA ALA A 103 14.07 -31.94 15.91
C ALA A 103 14.07 -33.36 16.53
N GLU A 104 13.76 -33.49 17.81
CA GLU A 104 13.86 -34.70 18.63
C GLU A 104 12.49 -35.39 18.87
N GLN A 105 11.39 -34.84 18.33
CA GLN A 105 10.04 -35.43 18.43
C GLN A 105 9.58 -36.00 17.08
N ASP A 106 9.29 -37.31 17.07
CA ASP A 106 8.90 -38.06 15.86
C ASP A 106 7.53 -37.62 15.31
N ASP A 107 6.57 -37.25 16.16
CA ASP A 107 5.18 -36.95 15.78
C ASP A 107 4.73 -35.52 16.13
N ASN A 108 3.82 -34.98 15.31
CA ASN A 108 3.11 -33.75 15.63
C ASN A 108 2.22 -33.97 16.88
N THR A 109 2.24 -33.03 17.83
CA THR A 109 1.28 -33.02 18.95
C THR A 109 -0.15 -32.98 18.42
N ASP A 110 -1.11 -33.55 19.17
CA ASP A 110 -2.52 -33.59 18.77
C ASP A 110 -3.11 -32.19 18.50
N LEU A 111 -2.59 -31.16 19.20
CA LEU A 111 -2.93 -29.77 18.95
C LEU A 111 -2.50 -29.28 17.56
N ILE A 112 -1.29 -29.64 17.09
CA ILE A 112 -0.83 -29.30 15.74
C ILE A 112 -1.67 -30.04 14.70
N LYS A 113 -2.01 -31.30 14.94
CA LYS A 113 -2.89 -32.08 14.05
C LYS A 113 -4.27 -31.43 13.92
N LEU A 114 -4.85 -30.99 15.04
CA LEU A 114 -6.12 -30.27 15.06
C LEU A 114 -6.04 -28.96 14.26
N ILE A 115 -5.03 -28.12 14.53
CA ILE A 115 -4.86 -26.83 13.83
C ILE A 115 -4.73 -27.04 12.32
N ARG A 116 -3.90 -28.01 11.90
CA ARG A 116 -3.72 -28.32 10.48
C ARG A 116 -5.00 -28.84 9.83
N ALA A 117 -5.72 -29.75 10.48
CA ALA A 117 -6.96 -30.28 9.93
C ALA A 117 -8.00 -29.17 9.71
N GLU A 118 -8.10 -28.21 10.63
CA GLU A 118 -8.96 -27.04 10.51
C GLU A 118 -8.50 -26.07 9.42
N GLN A 119 -7.19 -25.81 9.31
CA GLN A 119 -6.62 -24.98 8.24
C GLN A 119 -6.85 -25.62 6.87
N ASP A 120 -6.53 -26.91 6.70
CA ASP A 120 -6.74 -27.67 5.47
C ASP A 120 -8.23 -27.63 5.06
N GLN A 121 -9.16 -27.72 6.01
CA GLN A 121 -10.59 -27.60 5.73
C GLN A 121 -10.98 -26.18 5.27
N ARG A 122 -10.45 -25.14 5.92
CA ARG A 122 -10.68 -23.74 5.52
C ARG A 122 -10.12 -23.46 4.14
N GLU A 123 -8.92 -23.94 3.84
CA GLU A 123 -8.29 -23.84 2.53
C GLU A 123 -9.09 -24.59 1.46
N ALA A 124 -9.62 -25.78 1.77
CA ALA A 124 -10.49 -26.51 0.86
C ALA A 124 -11.78 -25.73 0.55
N HIS A 125 -12.42 -25.14 1.57
CA HIS A 125 -13.60 -24.29 1.36
C HIS A 125 -13.26 -23.03 0.56
N GLU A 126 -12.08 -22.46 0.74
CA GLU A 126 -11.65 -21.29 -0.02
C GLU A 126 -11.36 -21.64 -1.48
N HIS A 127 -10.69 -22.76 -1.76
CA HIS A 127 -10.51 -23.26 -3.13
C HIS A 127 -11.86 -23.45 -3.84
N GLN A 128 -12.84 -24.05 -3.16
CA GLN A 128 -14.20 -24.20 -3.70
C GLN A 128 -14.88 -22.86 -3.96
N ARG A 129 -14.71 -21.88 -3.05
CA ARG A 129 -15.24 -20.52 -3.23
C ARG A 129 -14.63 -19.82 -4.43
N LEU A 130 -13.32 -19.92 -4.62
CA LEU A 130 -12.63 -19.34 -5.77
C LEU A 130 -13.10 -19.94 -7.08
N LEU A 131 -13.24 -21.26 -7.12
CA LEU A 131 -13.78 -21.96 -8.28
C LEU A 131 -15.23 -21.52 -8.58
N TYR A 132 -16.06 -21.41 -7.54
CA TYR A 132 -17.43 -20.93 -7.66
C TYR A 132 -17.47 -19.50 -8.21
N VAL A 133 -16.68 -18.59 -7.64
CA VAL A 133 -16.58 -17.20 -8.13
C VAL A 133 -16.17 -17.22 -9.60
N ALA A 134 -15.06 -17.86 -9.95
CA ALA A 134 -14.51 -17.87 -11.30
C ALA A 134 -15.46 -18.50 -12.34
N ALA A 135 -16.09 -19.64 -12.03
CA ALA A 135 -17.00 -20.32 -12.93
C ALA A 135 -18.31 -19.53 -13.15
N THR A 136 -18.81 -18.86 -12.10
CA THR A 136 -20.06 -18.09 -12.18
C THR A 136 -19.92 -16.74 -12.88
N ARG A 137 -18.71 -16.33 -13.27
CA ARG A 137 -18.54 -15.10 -14.06
C ARG A 137 -18.93 -15.29 -15.53
N ALA A 138 -19.09 -16.52 -16.00
CA ALA A 138 -19.46 -16.83 -17.37
C ALA A 138 -20.98 -16.70 -17.58
N ARG A 139 -21.42 -15.87 -18.52
CA ARG A 139 -22.84 -15.71 -18.87
C ARG A 139 -23.31 -16.73 -19.90
N GLU A 140 -22.50 -16.97 -20.94
CA GLU A 140 -22.85 -17.91 -22.01
C GLU A 140 -21.93 -19.13 -22.05
N ARG A 141 -20.61 -18.93 -21.91
CA ARG A 141 -19.62 -20.00 -22.10
C ARG A 141 -18.50 -19.95 -21.06
N LEU A 142 -18.24 -21.11 -20.47
CA LEU A 142 -17.10 -21.35 -19.60
C LEU A 142 -16.16 -22.35 -20.28
N VAL A 143 -14.90 -21.96 -20.48
CA VAL A 143 -13.85 -22.83 -21.01
C VAL A 143 -12.89 -23.17 -19.88
N LEU A 144 -12.78 -24.45 -19.56
CA LEU A 144 -11.83 -24.96 -18.58
C LEU A 144 -10.71 -25.68 -19.32
N SER A 145 -9.46 -25.44 -18.94
CA SER A 145 -8.32 -26.17 -19.51
C SER A 145 -7.37 -26.67 -18.45
N ALA A 146 -6.71 -27.79 -18.75
CA ALA A 146 -5.79 -28.46 -17.86
C ALA A 146 -4.79 -29.29 -18.65
N SER A 147 -3.62 -29.51 -18.07
CA SER A 147 -2.63 -30.47 -18.57
C SER A 147 -2.69 -31.76 -17.74
N LEU A 148 -3.01 -32.87 -18.41
CA LEU A 148 -3.06 -34.19 -17.78
C LEU A 148 -1.95 -35.07 -18.36
N ASP A 149 -1.40 -35.95 -17.53
CA ASP A 149 -0.37 -36.90 -17.93
C ASP A 149 -1.03 -38.21 -18.38
N PRO A 150 -1.04 -38.53 -19.69
CA PRO A 150 -1.70 -39.72 -20.21
C PRO A 150 -0.98 -41.02 -19.82
N GLU A 151 0.28 -40.96 -19.39
CA GLU A 151 1.05 -42.16 -18.99
C GLU A 151 0.67 -42.65 -17.58
N LYS A 152 0.08 -41.79 -16.75
CA LYS A 152 -0.38 -42.16 -15.40
C LYS A 152 -1.66 -42.97 -15.48
N THR A 153 -1.66 -44.14 -14.82
CA THR A 153 -2.85 -44.99 -14.72
C THR A 153 -3.27 -45.12 -13.25
N PRO A 154 -4.44 -44.60 -12.84
CA PRO A 154 -5.39 -43.82 -13.65
C PRO A 154 -4.91 -42.39 -13.96
N VAL A 155 -5.35 -41.82 -15.08
CA VAL A 155 -5.13 -40.40 -15.40
C VAL A 155 -5.97 -39.58 -14.42
N GLN A 156 -5.31 -38.77 -13.60
CA GLN A 156 -5.94 -37.97 -12.55
C GLN A 156 -5.22 -36.62 -12.37
N PRO A 157 -5.94 -35.57 -11.95
CA PRO A 157 -5.35 -34.29 -11.62
C PRO A 157 -4.44 -34.37 -10.39
N THR A 158 -3.56 -33.39 -10.26
CA THR A 158 -2.77 -33.19 -9.04
C THR A 158 -3.70 -32.98 -7.83
N SER A 159 -3.46 -33.69 -6.73
CA SER A 159 -4.23 -33.49 -5.49
C SER A 159 -4.09 -32.04 -4.99
N GLY A 160 -5.20 -31.45 -4.54
CA GLY A 160 -5.26 -30.05 -4.11
C GLY A 160 -5.28 -29.01 -5.24
N SER A 161 -5.36 -29.45 -6.51
CA SER A 161 -5.63 -28.54 -7.63
C SER A 161 -7.13 -28.27 -7.78
N LEU A 162 -7.50 -27.16 -8.42
CA LEU A 162 -8.90 -26.83 -8.70
C LEU A 162 -9.58 -27.91 -9.56
N LEU A 163 -8.82 -28.58 -10.44
CA LEU A 163 -9.34 -29.69 -11.22
C LEU A 163 -9.66 -30.91 -10.37
N ALA A 164 -8.95 -31.15 -9.26
CA ALA A 164 -9.23 -32.26 -8.35
C ALA A 164 -10.61 -32.12 -7.69
N ASP A 165 -11.03 -30.90 -7.36
CA ASP A 165 -12.36 -30.62 -6.80
C ASP A 165 -13.49 -30.85 -7.82
N LEU A 166 -13.23 -30.54 -9.10
CA LEU A 166 -14.16 -30.79 -10.21
C LEU A 166 -14.14 -32.23 -10.71
N TRP A 167 -13.08 -32.98 -10.43
CA TRP A 167 -12.83 -34.30 -11.01
C TRP A 167 -13.98 -35.29 -10.82
N PRO A 168 -14.65 -35.37 -9.65
CA PRO A 168 -15.78 -36.29 -9.47
C PRO A 168 -16.96 -36.02 -10.40
N THR A 169 -17.09 -34.79 -10.91
CA THR A 169 -18.24 -34.35 -11.73
C THR A 169 -17.87 -34.27 -13.21
N CYS A 170 -16.71 -33.69 -13.53
CA CYS A 170 -16.31 -33.35 -14.90
C CYS A 170 -15.15 -34.20 -15.43
N GLY A 171 -14.61 -35.15 -14.64
CA GLY A 171 -13.42 -35.91 -15.02
C GLY A 171 -13.57 -36.66 -16.34
N GLU A 172 -14.74 -37.25 -16.61
CA GLU A 172 -15.00 -37.93 -17.89
C GLU A 172 -14.95 -36.98 -19.10
N ASP A 173 -15.38 -35.72 -18.95
CA ASP A 173 -15.32 -34.73 -20.03
C ASP A 173 -13.88 -34.32 -20.33
N PHE A 174 -13.04 -34.19 -19.30
CA PHE A 174 -11.60 -33.96 -19.48
C PHE A 174 -10.89 -35.16 -20.12
N LEU A 175 -11.24 -36.39 -19.74
CA LEU A 175 -10.70 -37.59 -20.39
C LEU A 175 -11.14 -37.67 -21.86
N ARG A 176 -12.40 -37.37 -22.17
CA ARG A 176 -12.90 -37.33 -23.55
C ARG A 176 -12.23 -36.22 -24.37
N ALA A 177 -11.99 -35.05 -23.76
CA ALA A 177 -11.26 -33.96 -24.40
C ALA A 177 -9.78 -34.33 -24.62
N LEU A 178 -9.17 -35.08 -23.71
CA LEU A 178 -7.81 -35.60 -23.85
C LEU A 178 -7.73 -36.62 -25.00
N ASP A 179 -8.68 -37.56 -25.09
CA ASP A 179 -8.76 -38.55 -26.18
C ASP A 179 -9.03 -37.90 -27.54
N ALA A 180 -9.80 -36.81 -27.56
CA ALA A 180 -10.12 -36.04 -28.77
C ALA A 180 -9.07 -34.98 -29.10
N SER A 181 -8.09 -34.75 -28.22
CA SER A 181 -7.00 -33.82 -28.51
C SER A 181 -6.19 -34.39 -29.66
N PRO A 182 -5.81 -33.57 -30.66
CA PRO A 182 -4.94 -34.04 -31.71
C PRO A 182 -3.68 -34.61 -31.04
N GLU A 183 -3.24 -35.79 -31.51
CA GLU A 183 -1.88 -36.24 -31.20
C GLU A 183 -0.97 -35.05 -31.51
N PRO A 184 -0.03 -34.72 -30.61
CA PRO A 184 0.88 -33.61 -30.86
C PRO A 184 1.45 -33.85 -32.25
N GLU A 185 1.14 -32.94 -33.20
CA GLU A 185 1.89 -32.92 -34.44
C GLU A 185 3.34 -32.98 -34.00
N GLU A 186 4.11 -33.93 -34.52
CA GLU A 186 5.55 -33.91 -34.38
C GLU A 186 5.95 -32.52 -34.89
N THR A 187 6.08 -31.57 -33.97
CA THR A 187 6.35 -30.18 -34.31
C THR A 187 7.68 -30.26 -34.98
N SER A 188 7.65 -30.07 -36.29
CA SER A 188 8.80 -30.07 -37.16
C SER A 188 9.92 -29.36 -36.43
N ASP A 189 10.99 -30.10 -36.17
CA ASP A 189 12.26 -29.83 -35.49
C ASP A 189 12.70 -28.35 -35.51
N GLY A 190 11.89 -27.53 -34.86
CA GLY A 190 11.90 -26.08 -34.91
C GLY A 190 12.32 -25.53 -33.57
N GLY A 191 13.39 -26.11 -33.02
CA GLY A 191 14.30 -25.47 -32.08
C GLY A 191 13.70 -24.64 -30.96
N ASP A 192 12.61 -25.09 -30.34
CA ASP A 192 12.28 -24.64 -28.98
C ASP A 192 12.74 -25.74 -28.03
N GLU A 193 14.07 -25.92 -27.96
CA GLU A 193 14.70 -26.63 -26.85
C GLU A 193 14.27 -25.88 -25.59
N ARG A 194 13.24 -26.39 -24.92
CA ARG A 194 12.87 -25.92 -23.59
C ARG A 194 14.17 -25.88 -22.78
N PRO A 195 14.58 -24.71 -22.27
CA PRO A 195 15.87 -24.59 -21.61
C PRO A 195 15.91 -25.61 -20.47
N ASP A 196 17.00 -26.37 -20.39
CA ASP A 196 17.20 -27.40 -19.37
C ASP A 196 16.93 -26.82 -17.98
N GLN A 197 15.76 -27.14 -17.42
CA GLN A 197 15.35 -26.75 -16.08
C GLN A 197 15.90 -27.72 -15.01
N GLY A 198 16.74 -28.68 -15.42
CA GLY A 198 17.46 -29.56 -14.53
C GLY A 198 18.33 -28.76 -13.58
N LEU A 199 18.06 -28.88 -12.28
CA LEU A 199 18.88 -28.28 -11.25
C LEU A 199 20.27 -28.93 -11.26
N ARG A 200 21.26 -28.25 -11.85
CA ARG A 200 22.65 -28.69 -11.86
C ARG A 200 23.37 -28.11 -10.65
N ARG A 201 23.99 -28.97 -9.84
CA ARG A 201 24.89 -28.52 -8.78
C ARG A 201 26.13 -27.90 -9.42
N VAL A 202 26.32 -26.61 -9.23
CA VAL A 202 27.55 -25.92 -9.60
C VAL A 202 28.72 -26.44 -8.75
N ALA A 203 29.91 -26.53 -9.34
CA ALA A 203 31.11 -26.90 -8.59
C ALA A 203 31.34 -25.92 -7.43
N ALA A 204 31.90 -26.38 -6.31
CA ALA A 204 32.02 -25.62 -5.06
C ALA A 204 32.82 -24.29 -5.14
N GLY A 205 33.46 -24.00 -6.28
CA GLY A 205 34.17 -22.74 -6.54
C GLY A 205 33.72 -22.03 -7.83
N TRP A 206 32.61 -22.45 -8.43
CA TRP A 206 32.09 -21.78 -9.62
C TRP A 206 31.56 -20.39 -9.24
N GLN A 207 32.01 -19.37 -9.97
CA GLN A 207 31.47 -18.03 -9.89
C GLN A 207 30.86 -17.67 -11.26
N PRO A 208 29.67 -17.07 -11.28
CA PRO A 208 29.07 -16.65 -12.53
C PRO A 208 29.91 -15.53 -13.16
N ARG A 209 30.13 -15.58 -14.48
CA ARG A 209 30.79 -14.51 -15.25
C ARG A 209 29.85 -13.32 -15.45
N ILE A 210 29.43 -12.76 -14.34
CA ILE A 210 28.44 -11.70 -14.27
C ILE A 210 29.09 -10.31 -14.31
N GLY A 211 30.39 -10.22 -14.00
CA GLY A 211 31.12 -8.95 -13.83
C GLY A 211 30.85 -7.90 -14.91
N ASP A 212 31.17 -8.21 -16.17
CA ASP A 212 31.09 -7.20 -17.24
C ASP A 212 29.64 -6.90 -17.71
N ARG A 213 28.68 -7.77 -17.38
CA ARG A 213 27.27 -7.65 -17.81
C ARG A 213 26.36 -7.03 -16.75
N LEU A 214 26.81 -6.96 -15.49
CA LEU A 214 26.11 -6.29 -14.39
C LEU A 214 26.66 -4.90 -14.07
N ASP A 215 27.62 -4.37 -14.82
CA ASP A 215 28.01 -2.95 -14.74
C ASP A 215 26.95 -2.06 -15.43
N TRP A 216 25.69 -2.27 -15.08
CA TRP A 216 24.62 -1.34 -15.39
C TRP A 216 24.74 -0.20 -14.41
N ARG A 217 25.01 0.99 -14.93
CA ARG A 217 24.97 2.24 -14.18
C ARG A 217 23.77 3.04 -14.67
N PRO A 218 22.93 3.56 -13.76
CA PRO A 218 21.89 4.48 -14.18
C PRO A 218 22.55 5.67 -14.90
N ALA A 219 21.92 6.17 -15.97
CA ALA A 219 22.47 7.27 -16.77
C ALA A 219 22.69 8.56 -15.94
N LEU A 220 21.96 8.68 -14.83
CA LEU A 220 22.15 9.68 -13.79
C LEU A 220 22.19 8.94 -12.45
N PRO A 221 23.18 9.17 -11.58
CA PRO A 221 23.15 8.61 -10.24
C PRO A 221 21.93 9.18 -9.49
N PRO A 222 21.14 8.34 -8.81
CA PRO A 222 20.17 8.85 -7.85
C PRO A 222 20.94 9.54 -6.72
N ARG A 223 20.48 10.70 -6.28
CA ARG A 223 21.01 11.32 -5.06
C ARG A 223 20.62 10.45 -3.87
N GLU A 224 21.59 9.78 -3.26
CA GLU A 224 21.36 9.10 -1.99
C GLU A 224 21.05 10.16 -0.94
N ARG A 225 19.86 10.09 -0.31
CA ARG A 225 19.57 10.91 0.86
C ARG A 225 20.58 10.51 1.95
N GLU A 226 21.39 11.46 2.43
CA GLU A 226 22.17 11.23 3.63
C GLU A 226 21.20 10.83 4.75
N VAL A 227 21.33 9.60 5.24
CA VAL A 227 20.52 9.12 6.36
C VAL A 227 21.02 9.89 7.58
N GLU A 228 20.30 10.95 7.95
CA GLU A 228 20.52 11.64 9.21
C GLU A 228 20.35 10.63 10.34
N ILE A 229 21.45 10.29 11.01
CA ILE A 229 21.44 9.39 12.17
C ILE A 229 20.87 10.19 13.35
N GLU A 230 19.54 10.31 13.41
CA GLU A 230 18.85 10.80 14.61
C GLU A 230 19.04 9.77 15.74
N PHE A 231 19.70 10.17 16.83
CA PHE A 231 19.99 9.28 17.95
C PHE A 231 18.69 8.70 18.55
N ASN A 232 18.56 7.38 18.41
CA ASN A 232 17.33 6.58 18.41
C ASN A 232 16.51 6.54 19.72
N TRP A 233 16.98 7.12 20.83
CA TRP A 233 16.33 6.96 22.13
C TRP A 233 15.44 8.14 22.55
N ALA A 234 15.57 9.30 21.90
CA ALA A 234 14.69 10.47 22.11
C ALA A 234 13.88 10.86 20.84
N GLY A 235 14.22 10.30 19.67
CA GLY A 235 13.69 10.75 18.37
C GLY A 235 12.38 10.12 17.92
N VAL A 236 12.02 8.90 18.37
CA VAL A 236 10.83 8.20 17.85
C VAL A 236 9.54 8.95 18.16
N GLN A 237 9.37 9.43 19.40
CA GLN A 237 8.18 10.20 19.78
C GLN A 237 8.16 11.59 19.14
N VAL A 238 9.31 12.27 19.04
CA VAL A 238 9.42 13.57 18.34
C VAL A 238 9.06 13.43 16.86
N ARG A 239 9.52 12.37 16.19
CA ARG A 239 9.16 12.06 14.80
C ARG A 239 7.66 11.82 14.66
N ARG A 240 7.06 11.03 15.56
CA ARG A 240 5.61 10.77 15.55
C ARG A 240 4.80 12.05 15.72
N ILE A 241 5.19 12.91 16.67
CA ILE A 241 4.58 14.23 16.88
C ILE A 241 4.67 15.06 15.60
N GLY A 242 5.84 15.12 14.97
CA GLY A 242 6.05 15.84 13.72
C GLY A 242 5.17 15.34 12.58
N THR A 243 5.18 14.03 12.32
CA THR A 243 4.36 13.42 11.26
C THR A 243 2.87 13.69 11.44
N VAL A 244 2.35 13.57 12.68
CA VAL A 244 0.94 13.86 12.94
C VAL A 244 0.65 15.35 12.73
N LEU A 245 1.51 16.24 13.21
CA LEU A 245 1.34 17.68 13.02
C LEU A 245 1.36 18.07 11.53
N HIS A 246 2.29 17.54 10.74
CA HIS A 246 2.35 17.78 9.29
C HIS A 246 1.03 17.38 8.62
N ARG A 247 0.53 16.18 8.93
CA ARG A 247 -0.73 15.68 8.38
C ARG A 247 -1.94 16.55 8.74
N LEU A 248 -1.96 17.15 9.93
CA LEU A 248 -3.01 18.09 10.32
C LEU A 248 -2.92 19.38 9.51
N LEU A 249 -1.72 19.95 9.39
CA LEU A 249 -1.49 21.19 8.64
C LEU A 249 -1.72 21.01 7.14
N GLU A 250 -1.30 19.87 6.57
CA GLU A 250 -1.59 19.45 5.20
C GLU A 250 -3.10 19.48 4.96
N ARG A 251 -3.88 18.85 5.86
CA ARG A 251 -5.33 18.79 5.73
C ARG A 251 -5.97 20.18 5.77
N VAL A 252 -5.50 21.06 6.65
CA VAL A 252 -5.99 22.45 6.70
C VAL A 252 -5.59 23.20 5.43
N GLY A 253 -4.35 23.08 4.97
CA GLY A 253 -3.86 23.73 3.76
C GLY A 253 -4.53 23.27 2.46
N GLN A 254 -5.04 22.02 2.42
CA GLN A 254 -5.86 21.50 1.32
C GLN A 254 -7.28 22.09 1.31
N ILE A 255 -7.85 22.33 2.50
CA ILE A 255 -9.19 22.95 2.64
C ILE A 255 -9.10 24.47 2.41
N GLY A 256 -8.00 25.08 2.85
CA GLY A 256 -7.83 26.52 3.00
C GLY A 256 -8.38 27.01 4.33
N ILE A 257 -7.60 27.79 5.09
CA ILE A 257 -7.98 28.27 6.43
C ILE A 257 -9.28 29.08 6.45
N GLU A 258 -9.64 29.71 5.33
CA GLU A 258 -10.85 30.53 5.16
C GLU A 258 -12.12 29.67 5.13
N ARG A 259 -12.01 28.42 4.68
CA ARG A 259 -13.11 27.43 4.63
C ARG A 259 -13.06 26.47 5.81
N PHE A 260 -12.03 26.56 6.64
CA PHE A 260 -11.81 25.68 7.77
C PHE A 260 -12.62 26.15 8.99
N ASP A 261 -13.66 25.39 9.36
CA ASP A 261 -14.57 25.76 10.45
C ASP A 261 -14.23 25.12 11.81
N GLU A 262 -14.91 25.58 12.86
CA GLU A 262 -14.69 25.10 14.23
C GLU A 262 -15.10 23.63 14.43
N GLY A 263 -16.03 23.11 13.62
CA GLY A 263 -16.41 21.70 13.63
C GLY A 263 -15.28 20.82 13.10
N GLN A 264 -14.67 21.23 11.99
CA GLN A 264 -13.49 20.58 11.41
C GLN A 264 -12.28 20.69 12.34
N ARG A 265 -12.06 21.85 12.99
CA ARG A 265 -11.04 22.03 14.03
C ARG A 265 -11.22 20.99 15.14
N ARG A 266 -12.43 20.84 15.67
CA ARG A 266 -12.74 19.86 16.72
C ARG A 266 -12.52 18.43 16.24
N SER A 267 -13.02 18.07 15.07
CA SER A 267 -12.88 16.72 14.50
C SER A 267 -11.41 16.32 14.33
N LEU A 268 -10.56 17.23 13.84
CA LEU A 268 -9.13 16.96 13.70
C LEU A 268 -8.44 16.79 15.06
N ARG A 269 -8.78 17.60 16.07
CA ARG A 269 -8.26 17.46 17.43
C ARG A 269 -8.59 16.09 18.04
N GLU A 270 -9.83 15.64 17.88
CA GLU A 270 -10.30 14.35 18.41
C GLU A 270 -9.62 13.14 17.74
N ARG A 271 -9.08 13.30 16.52
CA ARG A 271 -8.37 12.25 15.78
C ARG A 271 -6.90 12.08 16.19
N ILE A 272 -6.28 13.08 16.83
CA ILE A 272 -4.85 13.07 17.19
C ILE A 272 -4.44 11.82 17.98
N PRO A 273 -5.17 11.40 19.04
CA PRO A 273 -4.81 10.21 19.80
C PRO A 273 -4.88 8.93 18.94
N GLY A 274 -5.83 8.84 18.02
CA GLY A 274 -5.96 7.72 17.09
C GLY A 274 -4.80 7.65 16.09
N LEU A 275 -4.39 8.79 15.55
CA LEU A 275 -3.25 8.89 14.64
C LEU A 275 -1.93 8.47 15.32
N LEU A 276 -1.70 8.93 16.56
CA LEU A 276 -0.52 8.54 17.34
C LEU A 276 -0.51 7.05 17.67
N LYS A 277 -1.67 6.46 18.05
CA LYS A 277 -1.80 5.01 18.29
C LYS A 277 -1.49 4.20 17.04
N ALA A 278 -2.01 4.61 15.87
CA ALA A 278 -1.74 3.94 14.60
C ALA A 278 -0.23 3.94 14.25
N MET A 279 0.51 4.94 14.72
CA MET A 279 1.98 5.03 14.55
C MET A 279 2.76 4.29 15.66
N GLY A 280 2.07 3.60 16.57
CA GLY A 280 2.65 2.76 17.62
C GLY A 280 3.00 3.49 18.92
N THR A 281 2.40 4.66 19.21
CA THR A 281 2.53 5.29 20.52
C THR A 281 1.75 4.49 21.57
N GLY A 282 2.45 4.08 22.64
CA GLY A 282 1.86 3.33 23.74
C GLY A 282 0.91 4.19 24.58
N SER A 283 -0.08 3.55 25.22
CA SER A 283 -1.11 4.26 26.01
C SER A 283 -0.54 5.13 27.14
N SER A 284 0.59 4.76 27.75
CA SER A 284 1.25 5.52 28.80
C SER A 284 1.94 6.80 28.32
N GLU A 285 2.27 6.89 27.03
CA GLU A 285 2.98 8.03 26.42
C GLU A 285 2.03 8.95 25.63
N LEU A 286 0.80 8.48 25.40
CA LEU A 286 -0.16 9.14 24.51
C LEU A 286 -0.53 10.55 24.98
N GLU A 287 -0.87 10.71 26.26
CA GLU A 287 -1.26 12.02 26.81
C GLU A 287 -0.12 13.05 26.68
N ALA A 288 1.12 12.64 26.97
CA ALA A 288 2.29 13.50 26.84
C ALA A 288 2.63 13.86 25.39
N ALA A 289 2.25 13.04 24.41
CA ALA A 289 2.47 13.28 23.00
C ALA A 289 1.34 14.09 22.33
N VAL A 290 0.10 14.03 22.84
CA VAL A 290 -1.05 14.76 22.30
C VAL A 290 -0.96 16.26 22.57
N GLU A 291 -0.60 16.64 23.80
CA GLU A 291 -0.62 18.05 24.23
C GLU A 291 0.26 18.97 23.35
N PRO A 292 1.52 18.62 23.03
CA PRO A 292 2.36 19.45 22.17
C PRO A 292 1.82 19.61 20.74
N ILE A 293 1.09 18.62 20.23
CA ILE A 293 0.48 18.68 18.89
C ILE A 293 -0.70 19.65 18.91
N LEU A 294 -1.56 19.54 19.92
CA LEU A 294 -2.71 20.44 20.08
C LEU A 294 -2.26 21.90 20.21
N GLU A 295 -1.26 22.16 21.05
CA GLU A 295 -0.70 23.50 21.25
C GLU A 295 -0.14 24.08 19.93
N ALA A 296 0.69 23.31 19.23
CA ALA A 296 1.30 23.75 17.97
C ALA A 296 0.27 23.95 16.86
N PHE A 297 -0.72 23.06 16.78
CA PHE A 297 -1.80 23.12 15.81
C PHE A 297 -2.65 24.36 16.03
N ASP A 298 -3.17 24.57 17.25
CA ASP A 298 -3.98 25.74 17.59
C ASP A 298 -3.22 27.04 17.35
N LYS A 299 -1.99 27.12 17.86
CA LYS A 299 -1.15 28.30 17.72
C LYS A 299 -0.92 28.67 16.25
N THR A 300 -0.78 27.67 15.37
CA THR A 300 -0.64 27.91 13.92
C THR A 300 -1.93 28.44 13.30
N LEU A 301 -3.10 27.89 13.68
CA LEU A 301 -4.40 28.34 13.15
C LEU A 301 -4.80 29.73 13.64
N ASP A 302 -4.33 30.12 14.82
CA ASP A 302 -4.66 31.39 15.47
C ASP A 302 -3.61 32.49 15.16
N SER A 303 -2.45 32.15 14.59
CA SER A 303 -1.41 33.09 14.18
C SER A 303 -1.64 33.69 12.80
N GLU A 304 -1.31 34.97 12.61
CA GLU A 304 -1.28 35.63 11.30
C GLU A 304 -0.36 34.89 10.31
N THR A 305 0.83 34.46 10.75
CA THR A 305 1.80 33.76 9.90
C THR A 305 1.27 32.40 9.47
N GLY A 306 0.78 31.60 10.42
CA GLY A 306 0.26 30.27 10.14
C GLY A 306 -0.99 30.31 9.25
N ARG A 307 -1.90 31.27 9.50
CA ARG A 307 -3.07 31.51 8.64
C ARG A 307 -2.67 31.91 7.23
N TRP A 308 -1.68 32.78 7.08
CA TRP A 308 -1.16 33.16 5.77
C TRP A 308 -0.58 31.94 5.03
N ILE A 309 0.23 31.08 5.66
CA ILE A 309 0.78 29.87 5.03
C ILE A 309 -0.32 28.90 4.57
N LEU A 310 -1.36 28.74 5.40
CA LEU A 310 -2.46 27.78 5.20
C LEU A 310 -3.63 28.34 4.38
N SER A 311 -3.52 29.58 3.91
CA SER A 311 -4.57 30.22 3.11
C SER A 311 -4.83 29.46 1.82
N GLY A 312 -6.10 29.19 1.54
CA GLY A 312 -6.55 28.62 0.27
C GLY A 312 -6.71 29.65 -0.85
N GLU A 313 -6.46 30.92 -0.56
CA GLU A 313 -6.61 32.02 -1.53
C GLU A 313 -5.36 32.23 -2.39
N HIS A 314 -4.21 31.68 -1.97
CA HIS A 314 -2.98 31.76 -2.74
C HIS A 314 -3.10 31.03 -4.08
N ARG A 315 -2.46 31.59 -5.11
CA ARG A 315 -2.43 30.97 -6.43
C ARG A 315 -1.48 29.79 -6.46
N ASP A 316 -1.79 28.79 -7.28
CA ASP A 316 -0.98 27.58 -7.47
C ASP A 316 -0.54 26.95 -6.13
N ALA A 317 -1.44 26.93 -5.14
CA ALA A 317 -1.19 26.36 -3.83
C ALA A 317 -1.26 24.83 -3.88
N ALA A 318 -0.28 24.17 -3.27
CA ALA A 318 -0.22 22.72 -3.15
C ALA A 318 0.36 22.31 -1.81
N CYS A 319 -0.08 21.15 -1.29
CA CYS A 319 0.50 20.48 -0.13
C CYS A 319 1.11 19.15 -0.58
N GLU A 320 2.19 18.71 0.06
CA GLU A 320 2.87 17.43 -0.21
C GLU A 320 3.18 17.23 -1.71
N LEU A 321 3.66 18.28 -2.39
CA LEU A 321 3.86 18.27 -3.85
C LEU A 321 5.09 17.41 -4.19
N PRO A 322 4.93 16.26 -4.89
CA PRO A 322 6.06 15.48 -5.35
C PRO A 322 6.68 16.12 -6.59
N LEU A 323 7.99 16.40 -6.55
CA LEU A 323 8.77 16.89 -7.68
C LEU A 323 9.97 16.00 -7.93
N THR A 324 10.22 15.71 -9.21
CA THR A 324 11.41 15.02 -9.68
C THR A 324 12.15 15.91 -10.65
N GLY A 325 13.46 16.06 -10.47
CA GLY A 325 14.29 16.85 -11.36
C GLY A 325 15.77 16.51 -11.24
N ILE A 326 16.59 17.28 -11.96
CA ILE A 326 18.04 17.06 -12.01
C ILE A 326 18.73 18.21 -11.28
N VAL A 327 19.40 17.94 -10.17
CA VAL A 327 20.14 18.96 -9.41
C VAL A 327 21.60 18.52 -9.36
N ASP A 328 22.50 19.40 -9.80
CA ASP A 328 23.95 19.15 -9.87
C ASP A 328 24.36 17.86 -10.60
N GLY A 329 23.56 17.43 -11.58
CA GLY A 329 23.80 16.22 -12.37
C GLY A 329 23.28 14.92 -11.74
N GLU A 330 22.55 15.02 -10.63
CA GLU A 330 21.93 13.89 -9.95
C GLU A 330 20.41 13.94 -10.07
N LEU A 331 19.78 12.76 -10.14
CA LEU A 331 18.32 12.67 -10.09
C LEU A 331 17.84 12.84 -8.65
N VAL A 332 17.00 13.85 -8.42
CA VAL A 332 16.45 14.19 -7.11
C VAL A 332 14.94 14.02 -7.12
N ASN A 333 14.43 13.33 -6.08
CA ASN A 333 13.01 13.24 -5.76
C ASN A 333 12.76 14.00 -4.45
N ALA A 334 11.89 14.99 -4.51
CA ALA A 334 11.51 15.85 -3.39
C ALA A 334 9.99 15.79 -3.17
N VAL A 335 9.57 15.93 -1.92
CA VAL A 335 8.16 16.17 -1.56
C VAL A 335 8.16 17.44 -0.73
N ILE A 336 7.43 18.45 -1.20
CA ILE A 336 7.39 19.78 -0.58
C ILE A 336 6.12 19.88 0.26
N ASP A 337 6.28 20.13 1.56
CA ASP A 337 5.16 20.19 2.52
C ASP A 337 4.09 21.19 2.09
N ARG A 338 4.49 22.43 1.74
CA ARG A 338 3.58 23.47 1.26
C ARG A 338 4.26 24.42 0.27
N THR A 339 3.55 24.76 -0.81
CA THR A 339 4.01 25.77 -1.77
C THR A 339 2.83 26.54 -2.36
N PHE A 340 3.05 27.79 -2.74
CA PHE A 340 2.06 28.67 -3.35
C PHE A 340 2.70 29.93 -3.96
N VAL A 341 1.94 30.71 -4.73
CA VAL A 341 2.32 32.06 -5.18
C VAL A 341 1.53 33.08 -4.38
N ASP A 342 2.24 34.03 -3.76
CA ASP A 342 1.62 35.14 -3.04
C ASP A 342 1.02 36.21 -3.98
N GLU A 343 0.37 37.21 -3.41
CA GLU A 343 -0.24 38.33 -4.15
C GLU A 343 0.76 39.15 -4.97
N HIS A 344 2.05 39.08 -4.62
CA HIS A 344 3.13 39.79 -5.31
C HIS A 344 3.75 38.98 -6.46
N GLY A 345 3.32 37.73 -6.66
CA GLY A 345 3.87 36.84 -7.67
C GLY A 345 5.09 36.04 -7.20
N THR A 346 5.40 36.05 -5.90
CA THR A 346 6.52 35.29 -5.33
C THR A 346 6.10 33.85 -5.05
N ARG A 347 6.85 32.88 -5.57
CA ARG A 347 6.71 31.45 -5.23
C ARG A 347 7.28 31.20 -3.84
N TRP A 348 6.44 30.84 -2.89
CA TRP A 348 6.86 30.41 -1.56
C TRP A 348 6.95 28.89 -1.49
N ILE A 349 8.04 28.40 -0.90
CA ILE A 349 8.29 27.00 -0.57
C ILE A 349 8.44 26.94 0.95
N ILE A 350 7.52 26.26 1.61
CA ILE A 350 7.45 26.18 3.07
C ILE A 350 7.65 24.72 3.48
N ASP A 351 8.64 24.48 4.32
CA ASP A 351 8.89 23.20 4.98
C ASP A 351 8.54 23.32 6.47
N TYR A 352 7.84 22.34 7.02
CA TYR A 352 7.42 22.36 8.42
C TYR A 352 8.46 21.64 9.29
N LYS A 353 8.82 22.24 10.43
CA LYS A 353 9.68 21.58 11.41
C LYS A 353 9.10 21.60 12.81
N SER A 354 8.89 20.41 13.36
CA SER A 354 8.36 20.21 14.71
C SER A 354 9.44 20.14 15.81
N GLY A 355 10.62 20.73 15.57
CA GLY A 355 11.79 20.63 16.45
C GLY A 355 11.48 20.95 17.93
N TYR A 356 12.17 20.26 18.83
CA TYR A 356 12.02 20.44 20.28
C TYR A 356 13.21 21.22 20.85
N HIS A 357 12.94 22.40 21.41
CA HIS A 357 13.94 23.18 22.14
C HIS A 357 14.00 22.73 23.61
N ALA A 358 15.10 22.09 24.02
CA ALA A 358 15.26 21.54 25.37
C ALA A 358 15.87 22.54 26.38
N GLY A 359 15.92 23.83 26.06
CA GLY A 359 16.49 24.88 26.90
C GLY A 359 17.84 25.38 26.39
N GLY A 360 17.89 26.67 26.06
CA GLY A 360 18.98 27.39 25.40
C GLY A 360 18.44 28.72 24.85
N ASP A 361 19.25 29.51 24.14
CA ASP A 361 18.72 30.65 23.40
C ASP A 361 17.84 30.13 22.24
N LEU A 362 16.65 30.69 22.11
CA LEU A 362 15.72 30.31 21.04
C LEU A 362 16.29 30.74 19.68
N GLU A 363 16.99 31.88 19.62
CA GLU A 363 17.48 32.41 18.36
C GLU A 363 18.62 31.56 17.79
N ASP A 364 19.53 31.08 18.65
CA ASP A 364 20.60 30.16 18.27
C ASP A 364 20.04 28.83 17.73
N PHE A 365 19.02 28.27 18.40
CA PHE A 365 18.34 27.06 17.93
C PHE A 365 17.69 27.25 16.56
N LEU A 366 17.00 28.38 16.36
CA LEU A 366 16.35 28.69 15.08
C LEU A 366 17.38 28.83 13.95
N GLN A 367 18.52 29.46 14.23
CA GLN A 367 19.61 29.61 13.27
C GLN A 367 20.26 28.26 12.93
N GLU A 368 20.53 27.41 13.92
CA GLU A 368 21.08 26.07 13.70
C GLU A 368 20.16 25.18 12.85
N GLU A 369 18.84 25.25 13.08
CA GLU A 369 17.88 24.53 12.24
C GLU A 369 17.86 25.12 10.83
N ALA A 370 17.82 26.45 10.67
CA ALA A 370 17.85 27.08 9.34
C ALA A 370 19.06 26.65 8.51
N GLU A 371 20.25 26.62 9.11
CA GLU A 371 21.49 26.17 8.46
C GLU A 371 21.44 24.69 8.06
N ARG A 372 20.81 23.85 8.87
CA ARG A 372 20.64 22.42 8.57
C ARG A 372 19.72 22.17 7.38
N TYR A 373 18.63 22.94 7.26
CA TYR A 373 17.66 22.79 6.18
C TYR A 373 18.03 23.56 4.90
N ASP A 374 19.07 24.40 4.94
CA ASP A 374 19.45 25.27 3.81
C ASP A 374 19.74 24.48 2.52
N VAL A 375 20.45 23.34 2.62
CA VAL A 375 20.75 22.47 1.48
C VAL A 375 19.47 21.88 0.86
N GLN A 376 18.52 21.47 1.70
CA GLN A 376 17.25 20.91 1.26
C GLN A 376 16.38 21.99 0.59
N LEU A 377 16.26 23.16 1.21
CA LEU A 377 15.50 24.28 0.67
C LEU A 377 16.12 24.81 -0.64
N ALA A 378 17.44 24.88 -0.74
CA ALA A 378 18.14 25.22 -1.99
C ALA A 378 17.84 24.22 -3.11
N THR A 379 17.76 22.93 -2.77
CA THR A 379 17.36 21.88 -3.71
C THR A 379 15.94 22.10 -4.22
N TYR A 380 14.99 22.42 -3.33
CA TYR A 380 13.61 22.73 -3.72
C TYR A 380 13.53 23.94 -4.63
N ARG A 381 14.26 25.02 -4.31
CA ARG A 381 14.35 26.22 -5.16
C ARG A 381 14.83 25.85 -6.57
N ARG A 382 15.89 25.05 -6.67
CA ARG A 382 16.45 24.61 -7.96
C ARG A 382 15.46 23.83 -8.81
N LEU A 383 14.58 23.03 -8.19
CA LEU A 383 13.54 22.28 -8.91
C LEU A 383 12.50 23.23 -9.51
N PHE A 384 12.05 24.25 -8.77
CA PHE A 384 11.12 25.26 -9.29
C PHE A 384 11.76 26.17 -10.34
N GLU A 385 13.03 26.53 -10.19
CA GLU A 385 13.78 27.29 -11.22
C GLU A 385 13.76 26.57 -12.57
N GLN A 386 13.89 25.24 -12.58
CA GLN A 386 13.83 24.42 -13.79
C GLN A 386 12.43 24.40 -14.43
N MET A 387 11.39 24.64 -13.65
CA MET A 387 10.01 24.79 -14.13
C MET A 387 9.73 26.20 -14.70
N GLY A 388 10.70 27.12 -14.62
CA GLY A 388 10.61 28.48 -15.16
C GLY A 388 10.23 29.55 -14.13
N GLU A 389 10.18 29.21 -12.84
CA GLU A 389 9.94 30.17 -11.77
C GLU A 389 11.17 31.06 -11.54
N THR A 390 10.97 32.37 -11.35
CA THR A 390 12.07 33.34 -11.24
C THR A 390 12.13 34.06 -9.90
N ASP A 391 11.01 34.19 -9.19
CA ASP A 391 10.95 34.83 -7.88
C ASP A 391 10.51 33.79 -6.85
N ILE A 392 11.49 33.19 -6.18
CA ILE A 392 11.28 32.04 -5.29
C ILE A 392 11.87 32.35 -3.91
N ARG A 393 11.06 32.17 -2.87
CA ARG A 393 11.49 32.21 -1.47
C ARG A 393 11.24 30.86 -0.83
N ALA A 394 12.27 30.31 -0.20
CA ALA A 394 12.15 29.11 0.61
C ALA A 394 12.24 29.48 2.09
N ALA A 395 11.41 28.85 2.91
CA ALA A 395 11.36 29.14 4.33
C ALA A 395 11.04 27.89 5.15
N LEU A 396 11.60 27.86 6.36
CA LEU A 396 11.31 26.87 7.39
C LEU A 396 10.28 27.46 8.36
N TYR A 397 9.14 26.80 8.54
CA TYR A 397 8.15 27.21 9.53
C TYR A 397 8.20 26.26 10.73
N LEU A 398 8.28 26.82 11.94
CA LEU A 398 8.26 26.08 13.20
C LEU A 398 6.93 26.31 13.93
N PRO A 399 5.91 25.45 13.76
CA PRO A 399 4.57 25.64 14.31
C PRO A 399 4.53 25.89 15.82
N ARG A 400 5.39 25.21 16.59
CA ARG A 400 5.47 25.36 18.05
C ARG A 400 5.87 26.77 18.47
N HIS A 401 6.74 27.40 17.69
CA HIS A 401 7.27 28.73 18.00
C HIS A 401 6.51 29.83 17.26
N ASP A 402 5.72 29.49 16.24
CA ASP A 402 5.13 30.42 15.29
C ASP A 402 6.21 31.35 14.72
N ARG A 403 7.21 30.71 14.10
CA ARG A 403 8.37 31.37 13.53
C ARG A 403 8.56 30.88 12.11
N LEU A 404 8.63 31.82 11.17
CA LEU A 404 8.97 31.60 9.78
C LEU A 404 10.37 32.14 9.52
N ILE A 405 11.29 31.27 9.14
CA ILE A 405 12.68 31.61 8.85
C ILE A 405 12.89 31.49 7.35
N VAL A 406 13.20 32.61 6.70
CA VAL A 406 13.47 32.61 5.25
C VAL A 406 14.92 32.21 5.02
N SER A 407 15.15 31.17 4.22
CA SER A 407 16.48 30.74 3.79
C SER A 407 17.05 31.77 2.81
N SER A 408 18.36 32.01 2.92
CA SER A 408 19.09 33.06 2.21
C SER A 408 19.18 32.89 0.70
#